data_AF-A0A4Y2UIE8-F1
#
_entry.id   AF-A0A4Y2UIE8-F1
#
_cell.length_a   1.000
_cell.length_b   1.000
_cell.length_c   1.000
_cell.angle_alpha   90.00
_cell.angle_beta   90.00
_cell.angle_gamma   90.00
#
_symmetry.space_group_name_H-M   'P 1'
#
loop_
_entity.id
_entity.type
_entity.pdbx_description
1 polymer ?
#
loop_
_entity_poly.entity_id
_entity_poly.type
_entity_poly.pdbx_seq_one_letter_code
_entity_poly.pdbx_strand_id
1 'polypeptide(L)'
;MIRRTSQLLSNYLPVKIELVVCCEMTDLQKSLYSYYVNSQAVSNALDSNSKLSALSAVTSLKKICNHPDLILELTQQNKDGLGCCLKLFPQKHNGKNLVPELSSKMKVLDGILAVVKATSNDKVALVSNYTQTLDLFEKLCQSRNYTFIRLDGTMTEKTWENC
;
A
#
# COMPACT_ATOMS: atom_id res chain seq x y z
N MET A 1 -34.70 0.90 2.14
CA MET A 1 -33.29 1.21 2.44
C MET A 1 -33.25 2.21 3.58
N ILE A 2 -32.80 1.82 4.78
CA ILE A 2 -32.76 2.70 5.96
C ILE A 2 -31.35 3.28 6.09
N ARG A 3 -31.21 4.60 5.91
CA ARG A 3 -29.98 5.35 6.23
C ARG A 3 -30.14 5.92 7.64
N ARG A 4 -29.57 5.26 8.65
CA ARG A 4 -29.40 5.86 9.99
C ARG A 4 -28.11 6.68 9.96
N THR A 5 -28.23 7.99 10.05
CA THR A 5 -27.07 8.89 10.12
C THR A 5 -26.33 8.63 11.44
N SER A 6 -25.00 8.59 11.40
CA SER A 6 -24.10 8.28 12.54
C SER A 6 -24.29 9.14 13.80
N GLN A 7 -25.11 10.19 13.74
CA GLN A 7 -25.36 11.14 14.82
C GLN A 7 -26.20 10.59 15.99
N LEU A 8 -27.01 9.54 15.80
CA LEU A 8 -27.79 8.95 16.89
C LEU A 8 -26.94 8.04 17.81
N LEU A 9 -25.74 7.63 17.37
CA LEU A 9 -24.83 6.73 18.09
C LEU A 9 -23.75 7.47 18.89
N SER A 10 -23.56 8.77 18.66
CA SER A 10 -22.49 9.56 19.29
C SER A 10 -22.69 9.80 20.79
N ASN A 11 -23.90 9.61 21.31
CA ASN A 11 -24.20 9.81 22.74
C ASN A 11 -23.75 8.64 23.62
N TYR A 12 -23.33 7.51 23.03
CA TYR A 12 -22.98 6.28 23.75
C TYR A 12 -21.62 5.68 23.34
N LEU A 13 -20.93 6.31 22.40
CA LEU A 13 -19.63 5.86 21.90
C LEU A 13 -18.54 6.88 22.26
N PRO A 14 -17.30 6.42 22.52
CA PRO A 14 -16.16 7.31 22.69
C PRO A 14 -15.98 8.25 21.49
N VAL A 15 -15.36 9.41 21.73
CA VAL A 15 -15.10 10.41 20.69
C VAL A 15 -14.26 9.78 19.58
N LYS A 16 -14.79 9.83 18.35
CA LYS A 16 -14.04 9.43 17.15
C LYS A 16 -13.11 10.55 16.73
N ILE A 17 -11.82 10.26 16.62
CA ILE A 17 -10.81 11.17 16.09
C ILE A 17 -10.43 10.69 14.69
N GLU A 18 -10.48 11.59 13.70
CA GLU A 18 -10.08 11.33 12.33
C GLU A 18 -8.87 12.20 11.96
N LEU A 19 -7.79 11.57 11.51
CA LEU A 19 -6.55 12.26 11.14
C LEU A 19 -6.17 11.88 9.71
N VAL A 20 -5.90 12.89 8.88
CA VAL A 20 -5.36 12.71 7.52
C VAL A 20 -3.87 13.01 7.56
N VAL A 21 -3.05 11.98 7.35
CA VAL A 21 -1.58 12.10 7.38
C VAL A 21 -1.03 12.20 5.96
N CYS A 22 -0.53 13.38 5.59
CA CYS A 22 0.15 13.59 4.32
C CYS A 22 1.60 13.08 4.41
N CYS A 23 1.90 11.99 3.70
CA CYS A 23 3.25 11.42 3.65
C CYS A 23 3.96 11.89 2.38
N GLU A 24 5.06 12.64 2.51
CA GLU A 24 5.90 13.01 1.36
C GLU A 24 6.57 11.77 0.74
N MET A 25 6.66 11.68 -0.58
CA MET A 25 7.32 10.55 -1.25
C MET A 25 8.82 10.48 -0.91
N THR A 26 9.35 9.27 -0.77
CA THR A 26 10.81 9.05 -0.65
C THR A 26 11.54 9.40 -1.94
N ASP A 27 12.85 9.60 -1.89
CA ASP A 27 13.64 9.91 -3.08
C ASP A 27 13.52 8.82 -4.15
N LEU A 28 13.53 7.55 -3.73
CA LEU A 28 13.28 6.42 -4.62
C LEU A 28 11.89 6.50 -5.26
N GLN A 29 10.84 6.75 -4.47
CA GLN A 29 9.49 6.89 -4.99
C GLN A 29 9.39 8.04 -5.99
N LYS A 30 10.00 9.21 -5.69
CA LYS A 30 10.05 10.36 -6.61
C LYS A 30 10.74 9.98 -7.92
N SER A 31 11.91 9.36 -7.86
CA SER A 31 12.65 8.94 -9.06
C SER A 31 11.86 7.92 -9.90
N LEU A 32 11.26 6.92 -9.27
CA LEU A 32 10.42 5.92 -9.96
C LEU A 32 9.18 6.55 -10.57
N TYR A 33 8.51 7.44 -9.84
CA TYR A 33 7.31 8.14 -10.29
C TYR A 33 7.63 9.03 -11.49
N SER A 34 8.66 9.88 -11.39
CA SER A 34 9.10 10.74 -12.49
C SER A 34 9.54 9.93 -13.70
N TYR A 35 10.28 8.84 -13.51
CA TYR A 35 10.67 7.98 -14.62
C TYR A 35 9.45 7.36 -15.33
N TYR A 36 8.51 6.81 -14.56
CA TYR A 36 7.33 6.16 -15.12
C TYR A 36 6.43 7.14 -15.87
N VAL A 37 6.17 8.33 -15.31
CA VAL A 37 5.36 9.36 -15.97
C VAL A 37 5.95 9.79 -17.31
N ASN A 38 7.28 9.87 -17.42
CA ASN A 38 7.98 10.22 -18.65
C ASN A 38 8.21 9.03 -19.59
N SER A 39 7.72 7.83 -19.26
CA SER A 39 7.90 6.65 -20.09
C SER A 39 6.98 6.68 -21.32
N GLN A 40 7.43 6.04 -22.41
CA GLN A 40 6.62 5.90 -23.62
C GLN A 40 5.29 5.17 -23.35
N ALA A 41 5.25 4.29 -22.34
CA ALA A 41 4.03 3.59 -21.94
C ALA A 41 2.94 4.58 -21.47
N VAL A 42 3.32 5.59 -20.69
CA VAL A 42 2.40 6.63 -20.22
C VAL A 42 2.05 7.61 -21.34
N SER A 43 3.02 8.03 -22.17
CA SER A 43 2.74 8.87 -23.34
C SER A 43 1.71 8.22 -24.25
N ASN A 44 1.94 6.96 -24.63
CA ASN A 44 1.02 6.20 -25.47
C ASN A 44 -0.35 6.00 -24.80
N ALA A 45 -0.39 5.85 -23.47
CA ALA A 45 -1.64 5.73 -22.73
C ALA A 45 -2.48 7.02 -22.79
N LEU A 46 -1.83 8.19 -22.81
CA LEU A 46 -2.49 9.49 -22.96
C LEU A 46 -2.91 9.73 -24.41
N ASP A 47 -2.05 9.40 -25.38
CA ASP A 47 -2.29 9.67 -26.80
C ASP A 47 -3.33 8.75 -27.43
N SER A 48 -3.40 7.48 -26.99
CA SER A 48 -4.29 6.46 -27.56
C SER A 48 -5.79 6.68 -27.27
N ASN A 49 -6.14 7.67 -26.44
CA ASN A 49 -7.51 7.92 -25.94
C ASN A 49 -8.19 6.66 -25.36
N SER A 50 -7.40 5.63 -25.04
CA SER A 50 -7.86 4.36 -24.52
C SER A 50 -7.98 4.47 -23.01
N LYS A 51 -9.22 4.46 -22.50
CA LYS A 51 -9.48 4.53 -21.05
C LYS A 51 -8.79 3.40 -20.28
N LEU A 52 -8.58 2.25 -20.91
CA LEU A 52 -7.94 1.08 -20.30
C LEU A 52 -6.44 1.29 -20.06
N SER A 53 -5.72 1.92 -20.99
CA SER A 53 -4.28 2.19 -20.82
C SER A 53 -4.03 3.26 -19.76
N ALA A 54 -4.87 4.30 -19.71
CA ALA A 54 -4.81 5.32 -18.65
C ALA A 54 -5.07 4.74 -17.26
N LEU A 55 -6.05 3.83 -17.12
CA LEU A 55 -6.33 3.13 -15.86
C LEU A 55 -5.16 2.24 -15.41
N SER A 56 -4.49 1.57 -16.35
CA SER A 56 -3.29 0.79 -16.06
C SER A 56 -2.16 1.68 -15.53
N ALA A 57 -1.90 2.82 -16.21
CA ALA A 57 -0.89 3.78 -15.78
C ALA A 57 -1.17 4.34 -14.37
N VAL A 58 -2.41 4.74 -14.10
CA VAL A 58 -2.84 5.19 -12.76
C VAL A 58 -2.65 4.09 -11.72
N THR A 59 -2.90 2.83 -12.08
CA THR A 59 -2.73 1.68 -11.18
C THR A 59 -1.26 1.49 -10.81
N SER A 60 -0.35 1.57 -11.78
CA SER A 60 1.10 1.49 -11.54
C SER A 60 1.62 2.66 -10.68
N LEU A 61 1.14 3.89 -10.92
CA LEU A 61 1.46 5.04 -10.07
C LEU A 61 0.98 4.85 -8.62
N LYS A 62 -0.24 4.33 -8.43
CA LYS A 62 -0.76 3.99 -7.09
C LYS A 62 0.09 2.93 -6.39
N LYS A 63 0.59 1.93 -7.13
CA LYS A 63 1.50 0.92 -6.60
C LYS A 63 2.80 1.55 -6.11
N ILE A 64 3.44 2.42 -6.90
CA ILE A 64 4.67 3.14 -6.51
C ILE A 64 4.44 3.93 -5.22
N CYS A 65 3.32 4.65 -5.11
CA CYS A 65 2.98 5.43 -3.92
C CYS A 65 2.70 4.58 -2.68
N ASN A 66 2.22 3.34 -2.83
CA ASN A 66 2.00 2.42 -1.72
C ASN A 66 3.30 1.76 -1.29
N HIS A 67 4.04 1.14 -2.21
CA HIS A 67 5.40 0.66 -1.99
C HIS A 67 6.11 0.34 -3.31
N PRO A 68 7.40 0.71 -3.50
CA PRO A 68 8.17 0.35 -4.70
C PRO A 68 8.18 -1.16 -5.02
N ASP A 69 8.20 -2.03 -4.01
CA ASP A 69 8.17 -3.49 -4.19
C ASP A 69 6.97 -3.99 -5.00
N LEU A 70 5.84 -3.28 -4.99
CA LEU A 70 4.64 -3.65 -5.75
C LEU A 70 4.84 -3.55 -7.27
N ILE A 71 5.86 -2.84 -7.72
CA ILE A 71 6.24 -2.76 -9.14
C ILE A 71 7.50 -3.56 -9.46
N LEU A 72 8.18 -4.16 -8.48
CA LEU A 72 9.46 -4.83 -8.69
C LEU A 72 9.35 -5.97 -9.70
N GLU A 73 8.28 -6.77 -9.61
CA GLU A 73 8.03 -7.85 -10.59
C GLU A 73 7.83 -7.31 -12.01
N LEU A 74 7.11 -6.19 -12.15
CA LEU A 74 6.88 -5.54 -13.45
C LEU A 74 8.20 -5.00 -14.04
N THR A 75 9.07 -4.46 -13.19
CA THR A 75 10.40 -4.00 -13.61
C THR A 75 11.28 -5.16 -14.08
N GLN A 76 11.25 -6.30 -13.39
CA GLN A 76 12.03 -7.49 -13.76
C GLN A 76 11.54 -8.11 -15.07
N GLN A 77 10.23 -8.08 -15.32
CA GLN A 77 9.62 -8.59 -16.55
C GLN A 77 9.65 -7.59 -17.71
N ASN A 78 10.26 -6.40 -17.54
CA ASN A 78 10.25 -5.31 -18.52
C ASN A 78 8.84 -4.94 -19.03
N LYS A 79 7.82 -5.01 -18.16
CA LYS A 79 6.43 -4.69 -18.51
C LYS A 79 6.12 -3.22 -18.25
N ASP A 80 5.12 -2.68 -18.96
CA ASP A 80 4.57 -1.34 -18.78
C ASP A 80 5.59 -0.18 -18.85
N GLY A 81 6.74 -0.36 -19.52
CA GLY A 81 7.78 0.68 -19.58
C GLY A 81 8.61 0.83 -18.31
N LEU A 82 8.50 -0.11 -17.36
CA LEU A 82 9.20 -0.09 -16.07
C LEU A 82 10.56 -0.80 -16.09
N GLY A 83 10.97 -1.40 -17.20
CA GLY A 83 12.18 -2.21 -17.28
C GLY A 83 13.46 -1.54 -16.76
N CYS A 84 13.69 -0.29 -17.15
CA CYS A 84 14.88 0.46 -16.74
C CYS A 84 14.85 0.92 -15.28
N CYS A 85 13.67 0.95 -14.64
CA CYS A 85 13.54 1.36 -13.24
C CYS A 85 14.27 0.42 -12.29
N LEU A 86 14.56 -0.82 -12.69
CA LEU A 86 15.29 -1.79 -11.87
C LEU A 86 16.65 -1.23 -11.39
N LYS A 87 17.28 -0.36 -12.19
CA LYS A 87 18.55 0.29 -11.84
C LYS A 87 18.43 1.32 -10.71
N LEU A 88 17.23 1.83 -10.46
CA LEU A 88 16.96 2.80 -9.41
C LEU A 88 16.79 2.13 -8.04
N PHE A 89 16.47 0.84 -8.02
CA PHE A 89 16.37 0.09 -6.76
C PHE A 89 17.75 -0.10 -6.12
N PRO A 90 17.82 -0.17 -4.78
CA PRO A 90 19.07 -0.51 -4.10
C PRO A 90 19.64 -1.85 -4.58
N GLN A 91 20.95 -1.93 -4.80
CA GLN A 91 21.62 -3.06 -5.49
C GLN A 91 21.36 -4.46 -4.89
N LYS A 92 20.95 -4.55 -3.61
CA LYS A 92 20.65 -5.83 -2.93
C LYS A 92 19.16 -6.08 -2.70
N HIS A 93 18.29 -5.22 -3.25
CA HIS A 93 16.86 -5.31 -3.03
C HIS A 93 16.21 -6.31 -3.99
N ASN A 94 15.66 -7.40 -3.45
CA ASN A 94 15.04 -8.48 -4.22
C ASN A 94 13.56 -8.70 -3.87
N GLY A 95 12.96 -7.82 -3.06
CA GLY A 95 11.56 -7.91 -2.63
C GLY A 95 11.24 -9.06 -1.68
N LYS A 96 12.25 -9.82 -1.23
CA LYS A 96 12.05 -10.89 -0.23
C LYS A 96 11.77 -10.28 1.15
N ASN A 97 12.64 -9.38 1.59
CA ASN A 97 12.48 -8.66 2.84
C ASN A 97 11.85 -7.30 2.55
N LEU A 98 10.79 -6.97 3.28
CA LEU A 98 10.20 -5.65 3.23
C LEU A 98 11.15 -4.64 3.89
N VAL A 99 11.39 -3.52 3.21
CA VAL A 99 12.16 -2.39 3.74
C VAL A 99 11.22 -1.19 3.84
N PRO A 100 10.62 -0.92 5.01
CA PRO A 100 9.61 0.12 5.17
C PRO A 100 10.07 1.50 4.72
N GLU A 101 11.36 1.79 4.82
CA GLU A 101 11.98 3.07 4.48
C GLU A 101 11.92 3.40 2.99
N LEU A 102 11.68 2.41 2.11
CA LEU A 102 11.53 2.64 0.68
C LEU A 102 10.20 3.33 0.33
N SER A 103 9.21 3.26 1.21
CA SER A 103 7.91 3.94 1.05
C SER A 103 7.57 4.78 2.26
N SER A 104 7.23 6.06 2.03
CA SER A 104 6.92 6.95 3.15
C SER A 104 5.68 6.53 3.93
N LYS A 105 4.64 6.03 3.24
CA LYS A 105 3.44 5.49 3.89
C LYS A 105 3.76 4.27 4.75
N MET A 106 4.61 3.37 4.25
CA MET A 106 4.99 2.17 4.98
C MET A 106 5.86 2.52 6.20
N LYS A 107 6.79 3.47 6.04
CA LYS A 107 7.60 4.01 7.14
C LYS A 107 6.74 4.65 8.24
N VAL A 108 5.76 5.46 7.86
CA VAL A 108 4.83 6.09 8.81
C VAL A 108 3.97 5.03 9.51
N LEU A 109 3.47 4.05 8.76
CA LEU A 109 2.71 2.94 9.33
C LEU A 109 3.54 2.15 10.36
N ASP A 110 4.78 1.77 10.02
CA ASP A 110 5.69 1.08 10.92
C ASP A 110 5.93 1.87 12.21
N GLY A 111 6.11 3.19 12.10
CA GLY A 111 6.22 4.09 13.25
C GLY A 111 4.95 4.14 14.11
N ILE A 112 3.77 4.27 13.51
CA ILE A 112 2.49 4.28 14.23
C ILE A 112 2.29 2.96 14.98
N LEU A 113 2.52 1.83 14.34
CA LEU A 113 2.39 0.51 14.96
C LEU A 113 3.38 0.33 16.12
N ALA A 114 4.62 0.78 15.95
CA ALA A 114 5.64 0.73 17.00
C ALA A 114 5.25 1.58 18.22
N VAL A 115 4.72 2.79 18.00
CA VAL A 115 4.24 3.67 19.07
C VAL A 115 3.06 3.01 19.79
N VAL A 116 2.03 2.57 19.06
CA VAL A 116 0.86 1.90 19.64
C VAL A 116 1.29 0.70 20.48
N LYS A 117 2.19 -0.15 19.95
CA LYS A 117 2.70 -1.33 20.66
C LYS A 117 3.46 -0.98 21.94
N ALA A 118 4.16 0.15 21.97
CA ALA A 118 4.95 0.60 23.11
C ALA A 118 4.12 1.35 24.17
N THR A 119 3.08 2.08 23.75
CA THR A 119 2.35 3.00 24.64
C THR A 119 0.99 2.47 25.08
N SER A 120 0.36 1.59 24.31
CA SER A 120 -0.99 1.10 24.61
C SER A 120 -1.15 -0.39 24.29
N ASN A 121 -2.32 -0.94 24.63
CA ASN A 121 -2.72 -2.29 24.29
C ASN A 121 -3.87 -2.28 23.26
N ASP A 122 -3.91 -1.22 22.45
CA ASP A 122 -4.97 -1.02 21.47
C ASP A 122 -4.80 -1.99 20.30
N LYS A 123 -5.92 -2.43 19.73
CA LYS A 123 -5.94 -3.24 18.51
C LYS A 123 -6.02 -2.30 17.31
N VAL A 124 -5.20 -2.57 16.30
CA VAL A 124 -5.15 -1.77 15.06
C VAL A 124 -5.77 -2.54 13.92
N ALA A 125 -6.73 -1.92 13.22
CA ALA A 125 -7.29 -2.45 11.98
C ALA A 125 -6.63 -1.76 10.78
N LEU A 126 -5.97 -2.55 9.92
CA LEU A 126 -5.36 -2.06 8.67
C LEU A 126 -6.28 -2.38 7.50
N VAL A 127 -6.53 -1.38 6.65
CA VAL A 127 -7.42 -1.51 5.50
C VAL A 127 -6.69 -1.06 4.24
N SER A 128 -6.78 -1.86 3.18
CA SER A 128 -6.27 -1.53 1.85
C SER A 128 -7.19 -2.10 0.79
N ASN A 129 -7.37 -1.36 -0.31
CA ASN A 129 -8.12 -1.83 -1.48
C ASN A 129 -7.33 -2.82 -2.35
N TYR A 130 -6.04 -3.01 -2.06
CA TYR A 130 -5.14 -3.87 -2.83
C TYR A 130 -4.64 -5.01 -1.95
N THR A 131 -4.93 -6.25 -2.35
CA THR A 131 -4.43 -7.47 -1.68
C THR A 131 -2.91 -7.53 -1.66
N GLN A 132 -2.25 -7.09 -2.74
CA GLN A 132 -0.78 -7.02 -2.80
C GLN A 132 -0.20 -6.10 -1.70
N THR A 133 -0.91 -5.02 -1.32
CA THR A 133 -0.48 -4.18 -0.20
C THR A 133 -0.72 -4.87 1.15
N LEU A 134 -1.79 -5.68 1.27
CA LEU A 134 -2.01 -6.50 2.46
C LEU A 134 -0.89 -7.52 2.65
N ASP A 135 -0.38 -8.12 1.57
CA ASP A 135 0.79 -9.01 1.61
C ASP A 135 2.03 -8.28 2.17
N LEU A 136 2.19 -6.97 1.89
CA LEU A 136 3.25 -6.17 2.48
C LEU A 136 3.02 -5.88 3.96
N PHE A 137 1.78 -5.60 4.37
CA PHE A 137 1.46 -5.47 5.80
C PHE A 137 1.75 -6.76 6.55
N GLU A 138 1.49 -7.91 5.92
CA GLU A 138 1.81 -9.22 6.47
C GLU A 138 3.31 -9.38 6.69
N LYS A 139 4.12 -9.08 5.67
CA LYS A 139 5.59 -9.08 5.78
C LYS A 139 6.09 -8.12 6.86
N LEU A 140 5.48 -6.94 6.99
CA LEU A 140 5.81 -5.97 8.05
C LEU A 140 5.57 -6.58 9.42
N CYS A 141 4.34 -7.07 9.67
CA CYS A 141 3.96 -7.68 10.93
C CYS A 141 4.85 -8.87 11.28
N GLN A 142 5.14 -9.75 10.32
CA GLN A 142 6.07 -10.87 10.51
C GLN A 142 7.47 -10.37 10.89
N SER A 143 8.02 -9.39 10.18
CA SER A 143 9.36 -8.85 10.47
C SER A 143 9.47 -8.17 11.84
N ARG A 144 8.37 -7.58 12.33
CA ARG A 144 8.28 -6.91 13.63
C ARG A 144 7.73 -7.81 14.75
N ASN A 145 7.43 -9.07 14.45
CA ASN A 145 6.80 -10.04 15.37
C ASN A 145 5.45 -9.57 15.95
N TYR A 146 4.62 -8.93 15.14
CA TYR A 146 3.24 -8.58 15.51
C TYR A 146 2.30 -9.74 15.18
N THR A 147 1.43 -10.08 16.13
CA THR A 147 0.31 -11.00 15.88
C THR A 147 -0.76 -10.27 15.08
N PHE A 148 -1.25 -10.88 14.01
CA PHE A 148 -2.29 -10.31 13.16
C PHE A 148 -3.25 -11.40 12.68
N ILE A 149 -4.43 -10.96 12.25
CA ILE A 149 -5.41 -11.77 11.52
C ILE A 149 -5.67 -11.04 10.22
N ARG A 150 -5.65 -11.78 9.12
CA ARG A 150 -5.93 -11.26 7.78
C ARG A 150 -7.31 -11.70 7.35
N LEU A 151 -8.16 -10.74 6.98
CA LEU A 151 -9.46 -11.00 6.39
C LEU A 151 -9.40 -10.57 4.92
N ASP A 152 -9.36 -11.54 4.01
CA ASP A 152 -9.52 -11.30 2.59
C ASP A 152 -10.52 -12.29 1.96
N GLY A 153 -10.91 -12.03 0.72
CA GLY A 153 -11.94 -12.80 0.01
C GLY A 153 -11.55 -14.25 -0.32
N THR A 154 -10.38 -14.73 0.09
CA THR A 154 -9.94 -16.11 -0.12
C THR A 154 -10.15 -17.00 1.11
N MET A 155 -10.58 -16.44 2.24
CA MET A 155 -10.90 -17.20 3.45
C MET A 155 -12.19 -18.02 3.27
N THR A 156 -12.09 -19.34 3.42
CA THR A 156 -13.25 -20.25 3.39
C THR A 156 -14.12 -20.07 4.64
N GLU A 157 -15.43 -20.38 4.57
CA GLU A 157 -16.43 -20.12 5.63
C GLU A 157 -15.99 -20.61 7.03
N LYS A 158 -15.26 -21.73 7.13
CA LYS A 158 -14.79 -22.32 8.39
C LYS A 158 -13.72 -21.52 9.13
N THR A 159 -13.00 -20.63 8.45
CA THR A 159 -11.98 -19.76 9.07
C THR A 159 -12.55 -18.48 9.68
N TRP A 160 -13.80 -18.12 9.34
CA TRP A 160 -14.47 -16.92 9.87
C TRP A 160 -14.92 -17.06 11.33
N GLU A 161 -15.29 -18.27 11.75
CA GLU A 161 -15.79 -18.54 13.11
C GLU A 161 -14.68 -18.58 14.17
N ASN A 162 -13.41 -18.64 13.74
CA ASN A 162 -12.24 -18.78 14.63
C ASN A 162 -11.39 -17.50 14.74
N CYS A 163 -11.87 -16.37 14.19
CA CYS A 163 -11.23 -15.05 14.27
C CYS A 163 -11.96 -14.14 15.26
#